data_AF-A0A1E7GNE4-F1
#
_entry.id   AF-A0A1E7GNE4-F1
#
_cell.length_a   1.000
_cell.length_b   1.000
_cell.length_c   1.000
_cell.angle_alpha   90.00
_cell.angle_beta   90.00
_cell.angle_gamma   90.00
#
_symmetry.space_group_name_H-M   'P 1'
#
loop_
_entity.id
_entity.type
_entity.pdbx_description
1 polymer ?
#
loop_
_entity_poly.entity_id
_entity_poly.type
_entity_poly.pdbx_seq_one_letter_code
_entity_poly.pdbx_strand_id
1 'polypeptide(L)'
;MQTVTLTPKRSPTISIEAENITPDAFAGKSAAEIGAIGAWEGNEEITLADIFDVAVDGSADAAGTKIVIDGDVPRVKRIGEAMTAGEIVVKGDCDMRCGAQMSGGSITVEGDADSWVGREMTGGEILVKGNAAYYAGGGYRG
;
A
#
# COMPACT_ATOMS: atom_id res chain seq x y z
N MET A 1 4.10 19.11 -0.20
CA MET A 1 3.33 17.92 -0.64
C MET A 1 4.31 17.01 -1.34
N GLN A 2 4.34 15.75 -0.96
CA GLN A 2 5.19 14.72 -1.56
C GLN A 2 4.30 13.76 -2.32
N THR A 3 4.60 13.51 -3.58
CA THR A 3 3.90 12.51 -4.38
C THR A 3 4.88 11.40 -4.74
N VAL A 4 4.61 10.19 -4.27
CA VAL A 4 5.40 9.00 -4.59
C VAL A 4 4.61 8.16 -5.57
N THR A 5 5.16 7.91 -6.75
CA THR A 5 4.56 7.02 -7.75
C THR A 5 5.32 5.71 -7.76
N LEU A 6 4.61 4.60 -7.60
CA LEU A 6 5.12 3.23 -7.71
C LEU A 6 4.53 2.60 -8.96
N THR A 7 5.37 2.26 -9.94
CA THR A 7 4.95 1.59 -11.17
C THR A 7 5.43 0.14 -11.13
N PRO A 8 4.54 -0.88 -11.12
CA PRO A 8 4.95 -2.28 -11.07
C PRO A 8 5.73 -2.69 -12.32
N LYS A 9 6.91 -3.29 -12.15
CA LYS A 9 7.81 -3.73 -13.24
C LYS A 9 7.47 -5.10 -13.79
N ARG A 10 6.89 -5.96 -12.94
CA ARG A 10 6.59 -7.35 -13.23
C ARG A 10 5.32 -7.79 -12.51
N SER A 11 4.73 -8.88 -13.00
CA SER A 11 3.60 -9.56 -12.36
C SER A 11 4.11 -10.80 -11.63
N PRO A 12 4.37 -10.74 -10.32
CA PRO A 12 4.86 -11.88 -9.56
C PRO A 12 3.77 -12.96 -9.49
N THR A 13 4.16 -14.24 -9.47
CA THR A 13 3.24 -15.36 -9.25
C THR A 13 3.08 -15.69 -7.77
N ILE A 14 4.13 -15.42 -6.99
CA ILE A 14 4.20 -15.51 -5.53
C ILE A 14 3.72 -14.19 -4.94
N SER A 15 2.97 -14.24 -3.84
CA SER A 15 2.51 -13.02 -3.17
C SER A 15 3.67 -12.28 -2.51
N ILE A 16 3.55 -10.96 -2.51
CA ILE A 16 4.48 -10.03 -1.90
C ILE A 16 3.83 -9.42 -0.66
N GLU A 17 4.55 -9.43 0.46
CA GLU A 17 4.18 -8.67 1.65
C GLU A 17 4.90 -7.32 1.64
N ALA A 18 4.12 -6.24 1.59
CA ALA A 18 4.61 -4.89 1.44
C ALA A 18 4.00 -3.94 2.49
N GLU A 19 4.07 -4.34 3.76
CA GLU A 19 3.57 -3.56 4.91
C GLU A 19 4.19 -2.17 5.02
N ASN A 20 5.36 -1.96 4.44
CA ASN A 20 6.06 -0.68 4.46
C ASN A 20 5.61 0.29 3.35
N ILE A 21 4.64 -0.08 2.49
CA ILE A 21 4.03 0.86 1.54
C ILE A 21 3.00 1.71 2.29
N THR A 22 3.51 2.70 3.02
CA THR A 22 2.72 3.66 3.82
C THR A 22 3.30 5.06 3.70
N PRO A 23 2.47 6.12 3.79
CA PRO A 23 2.95 7.50 3.84
C PRO A 23 3.92 7.72 5.00
N ASP A 24 3.69 7.06 6.14
CA ASP A 24 4.56 7.09 7.32
C ASP A 24 5.99 6.60 7.01
N ALA A 25 6.12 5.54 6.22
CA ALA A 25 7.42 4.99 5.83
C ALA A 25 8.10 5.81 4.72
N PHE A 26 7.35 6.54 3.90
CA PHE A 26 7.85 7.23 2.70
C PHE A 26 8.09 8.74 2.92
N ALA A 27 7.48 9.32 3.94
CA ALA A 27 7.61 10.74 4.27
C ALA A 27 9.08 11.17 4.37
N GLY A 28 9.43 12.24 3.65
CA GLY A 28 10.76 12.83 3.66
C GLY A 28 11.86 12.03 2.95
N LYS A 29 11.57 10.82 2.44
CA LYS A 29 12.54 9.96 1.75
C LYS A 29 12.61 10.23 0.25
N SER A 30 13.80 10.08 -0.29
CA SER A 30 14.06 10.08 -1.73
C SER A 30 13.63 8.77 -2.40
N ALA A 31 13.57 8.77 -3.73
CA ALA A 31 13.21 7.58 -4.51
C ALA A 31 14.16 6.39 -4.25
N ALA A 32 15.45 6.64 -4.04
CA ALA A 32 16.44 5.59 -3.74
C ALA A 32 16.22 4.98 -2.34
N GLU A 33 15.91 5.82 -1.35
CA GLU A 33 15.62 5.36 0.01
C GLU A 33 14.32 4.57 0.08
N ILE A 34 13.29 5.01 -0.65
CA ILE A 34 12.03 4.26 -0.77
C ILE A 34 12.25 2.93 -1.51
N GLY A 35 13.02 2.96 -2.60
CA GLY A 35 13.37 1.75 -3.35
C GLY A 35 14.12 0.71 -2.51
N ALA A 36 14.94 1.16 -1.55
CA ALA A 36 15.70 0.29 -0.64
C ALA A 36 14.88 -0.27 0.55
N ILE A 37 13.60 0.10 0.68
CA ILE A 37 12.73 -0.46 1.72
C ILE A 37 12.51 -1.95 1.45
N GLY A 38 12.68 -2.76 2.50
CA GLY A 38 12.49 -4.20 2.43
C GLY A 38 11.01 -4.60 2.29
N ALA A 39 10.80 -5.66 1.53
CA ALA A 39 9.55 -6.39 1.32
C ALA A 39 9.86 -7.90 1.23
N TRP A 40 8.84 -8.74 1.21
CA TRP A 40 9.02 -10.19 1.12
C TRP A 40 8.27 -10.76 -0.08
N GLU A 41 8.91 -11.57 -0.91
CA GLU A 41 8.24 -12.42 -1.90
C GLU A 41 8.30 -13.87 -1.43
N GLY A 42 7.18 -14.37 -0.89
CA GLY A 42 7.16 -15.68 -0.25
C GLY A 42 8.09 -15.75 0.97
N ASN A 43 9.23 -16.43 0.81
CA ASN A 43 10.26 -16.59 1.86
C ASN A 43 11.59 -15.89 1.52
N GLU A 44 11.63 -15.08 0.46
CA GLU A 44 12.81 -14.31 0.05
C GLU A 44 12.63 -12.84 0.40
N GLU A 45 13.68 -12.24 0.95
CA GLU A 45 13.74 -10.81 1.21
C GLU A 45 14.12 -10.07 -0.06
N ILE A 46 13.32 -9.07 -0.42
CA ILE A 46 13.50 -8.24 -1.60
C ILE A 46 13.32 -6.77 -1.21
N THR A 47 13.56 -5.87 -2.15
CA THR A 47 13.34 -4.44 -1.97
C THR A 47 12.18 -3.95 -2.83
N LEU A 48 11.61 -2.79 -2.48
CA LEU A 48 10.56 -2.18 -3.31
C LEU A 48 11.06 -1.89 -4.74
N ALA A 49 12.34 -1.58 -4.92
CA ALA A 49 12.94 -1.37 -6.24
C ALA A 49 12.98 -2.63 -7.13
N ASP A 50 12.92 -3.83 -6.55
CA ASP A 50 12.86 -5.11 -7.28
C ASP A 50 11.48 -5.38 -7.91
N ILE A 51 10.45 -4.64 -7.45
CA ILE A 51 9.06 -4.83 -7.86
C ILE A 51 8.51 -3.57 -8.54
N PHE A 52 8.92 -2.39 -8.09
CA PHE A 52 8.38 -1.10 -8.51
C PHE A 52 9.47 -0.16 -9.01
N ASP A 53 9.18 0.55 -10.10
CA ASP A 53 9.88 1.79 -10.43
C ASP A 53 9.33 2.89 -9.53
N VAL A 54 10.23 3.51 -8.75
CA VAL A 54 9.89 4.53 -7.76
C VAL A 54 10.22 5.91 -8.31
N ALA A 55 9.21 6.77 -8.41
CA ALA A 55 9.39 8.19 -8.68
C ALA A 55 8.87 9.01 -7.49
N VAL A 56 9.61 10.05 -7.10
CA VAL A 56 9.22 10.94 -6.00
C VAL A 56 9.27 12.38 -6.50
N ASP A 57 8.18 13.10 -6.27
CA ASP A 57 8.10 14.54 -6.48
C ASP A 57 7.84 15.25 -5.15
N GLY A 58 8.71 16.21 -4.81
CA GLY A 58 8.65 16.95 -3.56
C GLY A 58 9.10 16.15 -2.32
N SER A 59 8.85 16.76 -1.16
CA SER A 59 9.15 16.20 0.16
C SER A 59 8.14 16.78 1.16
N ALA A 60 7.64 15.94 2.06
CA ALA A 60 6.64 16.31 3.05
C ALA A 60 6.68 15.33 4.23
N ASP A 61 5.91 15.65 5.26
CA ASP A 61 5.55 14.71 6.33
C ASP A 61 4.52 13.67 5.85
N ALA A 62 4.16 12.73 6.71
CA ALA A 62 3.21 11.66 6.37
C ALA A 62 1.86 12.21 5.91
N ALA A 63 1.36 13.27 6.56
CA ALA A 63 0.09 13.91 6.19
C ALA A 63 0.12 14.57 4.80
N GLY A 64 1.25 15.16 4.42
CA GLY A 64 1.46 15.75 3.11
C GLY A 64 1.94 14.77 2.04
N THR A 65 1.99 13.46 2.32
CA THR A 65 2.49 12.42 1.42
C THR A 65 1.34 11.67 0.76
N LYS A 66 1.37 11.63 -0.57
CA LYS A 66 0.45 10.88 -1.42
C LYS A 66 1.22 9.79 -2.16
N ILE A 67 0.78 8.55 -2.00
CA ILE A 67 1.34 7.39 -2.72
C ILE A 67 0.37 7.02 -3.85
N VAL A 68 0.89 6.89 -5.06
CA VAL A 68 0.12 6.45 -6.24
C VAL A 68 0.75 5.18 -6.77
N ILE A 69 0.02 4.07 -6.71
CA ILE A 69 0.40 2.82 -7.36
C ILE A 69 -0.22 2.86 -8.77
N ASP A 70 0.64 3.10 -9.76
CA ASP A 70 0.25 3.27 -11.17
C ASP A 70 0.30 1.94 -11.91
N GLY A 71 -0.62 1.05 -11.56
CA GLY A 71 -0.76 -0.26 -12.17
C GLY A 71 -1.51 -1.23 -11.28
N ASP A 72 -1.71 -2.43 -11.82
CA ASP A 72 -2.37 -3.52 -11.11
C ASP A 72 -1.39 -4.29 -10.22
N VAL A 73 -1.80 -4.57 -8.97
CA VAL A 73 -0.96 -5.22 -7.95
C VAL A 73 -1.73 -6.33 -7.21
N PRO A 74 -2.31 -7.32 -7.91
CA PRO A 74 -3.21 -8.33 -7.33
C PRO A 74 -2.48 -9.35 -6.45
N ARG A 75 -1.16 -9.21 -6.30
CA ARG A 75 -0.28 -10.05 -5.50
C ARG A 75 0.46 -9.30 -4.40
N VAL A 76 0.18 -8.01 -4.22
CA VAL A 76 0.86 -7.18 -3.22
C VAL A 76 -0.09 -6.96 -2.05
N LYS A 77 0.26 -7.57 -0.93
CA LYS A 77 -0.52 -7.58 0.30
C LYS A 77 -0.09 -6.45 1.22
N ARG A 78 -0.98 -6.12 2.17
CA ARG A 78 -0.67 -5.24 3.32
C ARG A 78 -0.34 -3.79 2.92
N ILE A 79 -0.80 -3.34 1.75
CA ILE A 79 -0.66 -1.94 1.31
C ILE A 79 -1.41 -1.03 2.30
N GLY A 80 -0.74 -0.01 2.83
CA GLY A 80 -1.33 0.92 3.79
C GLY A 80 -1.55 0.33 5.18
N GLU A 81 -0.90 -0.78 5.52
CA GLU A 81 -1.04 -1.37 6.86
C GLU A 81 -0.52 -0.43 7.95
N ALA A 82 -1.30 -0.27 9.01
CA ALA A 82 -1.01 0.60 10.15
C ALA A 82 -0.72 2.08 9.80
N MET A 83 -1.17 2.58 8.64
CA MET A 83 -0.96 3.97 8.27
C MET A 83 -1.72 4.94 9.19
N THR A 84 -1.11 6.09 9.47
CA THR A 84 -1.64 7.10 10.41
C THR A 84 -2.12 8.38 9.73
N ALA A 85 -1.56 8.71 8.57
CA ALA A 85 -1.88 9.90 7.81
C ALA A 85 -1.54 9.73 6.32
N GLY A 86 -1.86 10.74 5.52
CA GLY A 86 -1.56 10.77 4.09
C GLY A 86 -2.63 10.10 3.23
N GLU A 87 -2.31 9.91 1.96
CA GLU A 87 -3.23 9.36 0.95
C GLU A 87 -2.54 8.25 0.16
N ILE A 88 -3.23 7.14 -0.09
CA ILE A 88 -2.79 6.08 -1.00
C ILE A 88 -3.84 5.91 -2.10
N VAL A 89 -3.42 5.89 -3.35
CA VAL A 89 -4.27 5.63 -4.52
C VAL A 89 -3.71 4.45 -5.30
N VAL A 90 -4.48 3.37 -5.41
CA VAL A 90 -4.15 2.20 -6.22
C VAL A 90 -5.00 2.24 -7.48
N LYS A 91 -4.37 2.45 -8.64
CA LYS A 91 -5.06 2.53 -9.95
C LYS A 91 -5.35 1.16 -10.57
N GLY A 92 -5.51 0.14 -9.75
CA GLY A 92 -5.72 -1.25 -10.14
C GLY A 92 -6.24 -2.07 -8.96
N ASP A 93 -6.03 -3.38 -9.01
CA ASP A 93 -6.46 -4.29 -7.96
C ASP A 93 -5.39 -4.39 -6.87
N CYS A 94 -5.82 -4.71 -5.65
CA CYS A 94 -4.91 -5.01 -4.53
C CYS A 94 -5.25 -6.35 -3.85
N ASP A 95 -4.21 -6.98 -3.29
CA ASP A 95 -4.34 -8.25 -2.58
C ASP A 95 -4.82 -8.00 -1.13
N MET A 96 -4.77 -9.03 -0.29
CA MET A 96 -5.31 -9.06 1.06
C MET A 96 -4.72 -7.99 1.99
N ARG A 97 -5.53 -7.59 2.97
CA ARG A 97 -5.16 -6.71 4.09
C ARG A 97 -4.81 -5.27 3.71
N CYS A 98 -5.35 -4.76 2.61
CA CYS A 98 -5.24 -3.34 2.30
C CYS A 98 -5.82 -2.48 3.44
N GLY A 99 -5.03 -1.56 3.98
CA GLY A 99 -5.42 -0.69 5.08
C GLY A 99 -5.70 -1.40 6.42
N ALA A 100 -5.16 -2.61 6.63
CA ALA A 100 -5.30 -3.26 7.93
C ALA A 100 -4.68 -2.41 9.04
N GLN A 101 -5.33 -2.34 10.21
CA GLN A 101 -4.89 -1.57 11.38
C GLN A 101 -4.70 -0.06 11.14
N MET A 102 -5.26 0.47 10.05
CA MET A 102 -5.22 1.90 9.75
C MET A 102 -5.85 2.73 10.87
N SER A 103 -5.21 3.86 11.19
CA SER A 103 -5.66 4.80 12.23
C SER A 103 -5.98 6.19 11.69
N GLY A 104 -5.52 6.52 10.48
CA GLY A 104 -5.84 7.78 9.82
C GLY A 104 -5.30 7.85 8.38
N GLY A 105 -5.68 8.92 7.67
CA GLY A 105 -5.43 9.08 6.22
C GLY A 105 -6.56 8.53 5.35
N SER A 106 -6.28 8.38 4.05
CA SER A 106 -7.23 7.81 3.09
C SER A 106 -6.57 6.82 2.12
N ILE A 107 -7.30 5.75 1.77
CA ILE A 107 -6.91 4.79 0.74
C ILE A 107 -8.01 4.73 -0.31
N THR A 108 -7.67 4.90 -1.58
CA THR A 108 -8.57 4.68 -2.71
C THR A 108 -8.05 3.54 -3.57
N VAL A 109 -8.85 2.50 -3.77
CA VAL A 109 -8.58 1.41 -4.71
C VAL A 109 -9.53 1.56 -5.87
N GLU A 110 -9.00 1.76 -7.07
CA GLU A 110 -9.80 1.93 -8.29
C GLU A 110 -10.35 0.60 -8.84
N GLY A 111 -9.66 -0.51 -8.58
CA GLY A 111 -10.08 -1.85 -8.94
C GLY A 111 -10.72 -2.63 -7.78
N ASP A 112 -10.49 -3.94 -7.77
CA ASP A 112 -10.94 -4.86 -6.75
C ASP A 112 -9.92 -4.98 -5.60
N ALA A 113 -10.40 -5.32 -4.41
CA ALA A 113 -9.58 -5.57 -3.24
C ALA A 113 -9.90 -6.95 -2.66
N ASP A 114 -8.89 -7.76 -2.37
CA ASP A 114 -9.10 -9.09 -1.79
C ASP A 114 -9.50 -8.99 -0.29
N SER A 115 -9.30 -10.05 0.47
CA SER A 115 -9.91 -10.26 1.77
C SER A 115 -9.21 -9.42 2.86
N TRP A 116 -9.94 -9.11 3.94
CA TRP A 116 -9.44 -8.34 5.09
C TRP A 116 -9.07 -6.87 4.83
N VAL A 117 -9.68 -6.24 3.82
CA VAL A 117 -9.60 -4.78 3.66
C VAL A 117 -10.07 -4.08 4.94
N GLY A 118 -9.27 -3.15 5.46
CA GLY A 118 -9.61 -2.40 6.67
C GLY A 118 -9.77 -3.26 7.93
N ARG A 119 -9.15 -4.45 7.98
CA ARG A 119 -9.16 -5.29 9.19
C ARG A 119 -8.65 -4.47 10.39
N GLU A 120 -9.38 -4.48 11.50
CA GLU A 120 -9.02 -3.75 12.73
C GLU A 120 -8.77 -2.24 12.53
N MET A 121 -9.39 -1.63 11.52
CA MET A 121 -9.30 -0.19 11.29
C MET A 121 -9.90 0.59 12.47
N THR A 122 -9.17 1.59 12.95
CA THR A 122 -9.57 2.45 14.09
C THR A 122 -9.88 3.88 13.67
N GLY A 123 -9.44 4.30 12.49
CA GLY A 123 -9.70 5.63 11.92
C GLY A 123 -9.21 5.74 10.47
N GLY A 124 -9.57 6.83 9.79
CA GLY A 124 -9.29 7.06 8.37
C GLY A 124 -10.46 6.71 7.45
N GLU A 125 -10.19 6.63 6.15
CA GLU A 125 -11.17 6.24 5.12
C GLU A 125 -10.55 5.26 4.11
N ILE A 126 -11.29 4.19 3.74
CA ILE A 126 -10.92 3.30 2.65
C ILE A 126 -12.08 3.25 1.65
N LEU A 127 -11.81 3.65 0.40
CA LEU A 127 -12.76 3.60 -0.71
C LEU A 127 -12.29 2.56 -1.72
N VAL A 128 -13.06 1.49 -1.89
CA VAL A 128 -12.87 0.51 -2.98
C VAL A 128 -13.95 0.77 -4.02
N LYS A 129 -13.55 1.11 -5.25
CA LYS A 129 -14.48 1.37 -6.36
C LYS A 129 -15.00 0.09 -7.02
N GLY A 130 -14.22 -0.98 -7.00
CA GLY A 130 -14.62 -2.32 -7.42
C GLY A 130 -15.29 -3.11 -6.29
N ASN A 131 -14.91 -4.36 -6.14
CA ASN A 131 -15.43 -5.29 -5.15
C ASN A 131 -14.40 -5.53 -4.05
N ALA A 132 -14.86 -5.55 -2.79
CA ALA A 132 -14.10 -6.11 -1.69
C ALA A 132 -14.50 -7.58 -1.48
N ALA A 133 -13.53 -8.47 -1.25
CA ALA A 133 -13.80 -9.87 -1.00
C ALA A 133 -14.28 -10.12 0.45
N TYR A 134 -13.75 -11.14 1.13
CA TYR A 134 -14.23 -11.55 2.44
C TYR A 134 -13.66 -10.68 3.58
N TYR A 135 -14.42 -10.54 4.67
CA TYR A 135 -13.95 -9.93 5.92
C TYR A 135 -13.52 -8.45 5.82
N ALA A 136 -14.14 -7.67 4.92
CA ALA A 136 -13.98 -6.21 4.92
C ALA A 136 -14.39 -5.63 6.29
N GLY A 137 -13.53 -4.82 6.91
CA GLY A 137 -13.73 -4.28 8.26
C GLY A 137 -13.76 -5.34 9.37
N GLY A 138 -13.27 -6.56 9.11
CA GLY A 138 -13.32 -7.66 10.06
C GLY A 138 -12.34 -7.53 11.24
N GLY A 139 -12.61 -8.27 12.33
CA GLY A 139 -11.63 -8.52 13.39
C GLY A 139 -10.64 -9.63 13.00
N TYR A 140 -9.63 -9.85 13.84
CA TYR A 140 -8.80 -11.04 13.71
C TYR A 140 -9.51 -12.30 14.21
N ARG A 141 -8.88 -13.45 13.97
CA ARG A 141 -9.35 -14.71 14.50
C ARG A 141 -9.04 -14.78 16.00
N GLY A 142 -10.10 -14.93 16.80
CA GLY A 142 -10.03 -15.00 18.26
C GLY A 142 -10.16 -13.63 18.91
#